data_AF-A0A951H979-F1
#
_entry.id   AF-A0A951H979-F1
#
_cell.length_a   1.000
_cell.length_b   1.000
_cell.length_c   1.000
_cell.angle_alpha   90.00
_cell.angle_beta   90.00
_cell.angle_gamma   90.00
#
_symmetry.space_group_name_H-M   'P 1'
#
loop_
_entity.id
_entity.type
_entity.pdbx_description
1 polymer ?
#
loop_
_entity_poly.entity_id
_entity_poly.type
_entity_poly.pdbx_seq_one_letter_code
_entity_poly.pdbx_strand_id
1 'polypeptide(L)'
;MSAWYVFSALGFYPTNPVGGVYVIGSPLVRRATLHLDRAHYSGRTFTIIADRNSPQNIYIQSATLNGKPWRKSWFTHADLAAGGTLRLRMGPKPNLNWGSDLTDCPPSGMPAGFNYAALPAPSTNTPTIWSLPIRLVAGSDDPVGNFLPDLNMMQGQTNAADVNVDTTAAGAAPAGVYQSERYGSDFSYTFPVPRHGRYNVRLHFAEIFEDAPGQRLENVQINGQPVLTNFDVAATAGFNKAVVKDFPDITPDAQGNIVVRITAAPNSPDQNAKISGIEIMAR
;
A
#
# COMPACT_ATOMS: atom_id res chain seq x y z
N MET A 1 -5.78 3.55 12.61
CA MET A 1 -6.33 4.11 13.87
C MET A 1 -6.23 5.64 13.98
N SER A 2 -5.36 6.33 13.22
CA SER A 2 -5.12 7.78 13.35
C SER A 2 -6.27 8.69 12.87
N ALA A 3 -6.97 8.34 11.78
CA ALA A 3 -8.02 9.18 11.21
C ALA A 3 -9.18 9.47 12.17
N TRP A 4 -9.54 8.50 13.03
CA TRP A 4 -10.63 8.64 13.99
C TRP A 4 -10.37 9.77 15.00
N TYR A 5 -9.13 9.85 15.49
CA TYR A 5 -8.70 10.89 16.40
C TYR A 5 -8.75 12.26 15.74
N VAL A 6 -8.24 12.38 14.51
CA VAL A 6 -8.22 13.65 13.77
C VAL A 6 -9.63 14.18 13.56
N PHE A 7 -10.57 13.34 13.08
CA PHE A 7 -11.98 13.73 12.93
C PHE A 7 -12.58 14.22 14.26
N SER A 8 -12.42 13.44 15.32
CA SER A 8 -12.95 13.79 16.65
C SER A 8 -12.33 15.09 17.20
N ALA A 9 -11.03 15.31 16.98
CA ALA A 9 -10.33 16.53 17.39
C ALA A 9 -10.82 17.77 16.64
N LEU A 10 -11.17 17.63 15.36
CA LEU A 10 -11.80 18.69 14.56
C LEU A 10 -13.24 18.97 15.00
N GLY A 11 -13.86 18.04 15.74
CA GLY A 11 -15.22 18.16 16.27
C GLY A 11 -16.30 17.71 15.30
N PHE A 12 -16.01 16.74 14.43
CA PHE A 12 -17.04 16.06 13.66
C PHE A 12 -16.60 14.65 13.24
N TYR A 13 -17.55 13.75 13.00
CA TYR A 13 -17.23 12.37 12.63
C TYR A 13 -18.22 11.82 11.58
N PRO A 14 -17.76 11.06 10.57
CA PRO A 14 -18.66 10.45 9.58
C PRO A 14 -19.60 9.42 10.23
N THR A 15 -20.91 9.56 10.03
CA THR A 15 -21.90 8.63 10.62
C THR A 15 -21.82 7.23 10.04
N ASN A 16 -21.43 7.13 8.78
CA ASN A 16 -21.18 5.89 8.08
C ASN A 16 -20.12 6.13 6.99
N PRO A 17 -19.54 5.08 6.39
CA PRO A 17 -18.39 5.23 5.49
C PRO A 17 -18.70 5.96 4.16
N VAL A 18 -19.97 6.21 3.84
CA VAL A 18 -20.37 6.46 2.44
C VAL A 18 -21.32 7.64 2.25
N GLY A 19 -22.27 7.84 3.14
CA GLY A 19 -23.40 8.78 2.96
C GLY A 19 -23.03 10.26 3.07
N GLY A 20 -21.76 10.60 3.29
CA GLY A 20 -21.30 11.98 3.37
C GLY A 20 -21.98 12.80 4.46
N VAL A 21 -22.41 12.16 5.56
CA VAL A 21 -23.00 12.84 6.71
C VAL A 21 -22.00 12.83 7.84
N TYR A 22 -21.75 14.01 8.40
CA TYR A 22 -20.86 14.20 9.54
C TYR A 22 -21.67 14.66 10.75
N VAL A 23 -21.63 13.92 11.85
CA VAL A 23 -22.17 14.39 13.14
C VAL A 23 -21.18 15.36 13.76
N ILE A 24 -21.69 16.46 14.28
CA ILE A 24 -20.92 17.49 14.96
C ILE A 24 -20.69 17.01 16.40
N GLY A 25 -19.42 16.95 16.78
CA GLY A 25 -18.97 16.65 18.13
C GLY A 25 -18.26 17.84 18.76
N SER A 26 -17.75 17.64 19.98
CA SER A 26 -16.99 18.65 20.70
C SER A 26 -15.56 18.72 20.17
N PRO A 27 -15.14 19.84 19.54
CA PRO A 27 -13.78 19.97 19.03
C PRO A 27 -12.76 20.03 20.18
N LEU A 28 -11.54 19.54 19.96
CA LEU A 28 -10.42 19.70 20.91
C LEU A 28 -9.67 21.02 20.73
N VAL A 29 -9.90 21.72 19.61
CA VAL A 29 -9.26 22.99 19.27
C VAL A 29 -10.28 24.13 19.22
N ARG A 30 -9.82 25.37 19.38
CA ARG A 30 -10.68 26.57 19.22
C ARG A 30 -10.92 26.92 17.76
N ARG A 31 -10.00 26.56 16.87
CA ARG A 31 -10.12 26.79 15.44
C ARG A 31 -9.39 25.68 14.70
N ALA A 32 -10.02 25.15 13.67
CA ALA A 32 -9.40 24.29 12.68
C ALA A 32 -9.73 24.81 11.27
N THR A 33 -8.79 24.69 10.34
CA THR A 33 -9.00 25.03 8.94
C THR A 33 -8.56 23.85 8.09
N LEU A 34 -9.50 23.27 7.36
CA LEU A 34 -9.23 22.25 6.36
C LEU A 34 -8.98 22.96 5.02
N HIS A 35 -7.83 22.68 4.42
CA HIS A 35 -7.53 23.07 3.05
C HIS A 35 -7.98 21.96 2.12
N LEU A 36 -8.91 22.28 1.23
CA LEU A 36 -9.52 21.31 0.32
C LEU A 36 -8.74 21.30 -1.00
N ASP A 37 -8.55 20.11 -1.57
CA ASP A 37 -7.91 19.95 -2.87
C ASP A 37 -8.71 20.69 -3.94
N ARG A 38 -8.02 21.56 -4.69
CA ARG A 38 -8.61 22.39 -5.74
C ARG A 38 -8.99 21.57 -6.97
N ALA A 39 -8.39 20.41 -7.18
CA ALA A 39 -8.75 19.51 -8.27
C ALA A 39 -10.13 18.86 -8.04
N HIS A 40 -10.57 18.76 -6.78
CA HIS A 40 -11.76 18.00 -6.41
C HIS A 40 -12.86 18.85 -5.76
N TYR A 41 -12.53 20.00 -5.16
CA TYR A 41 -13.46 20.79 -4.36
C TYR A 41 -13.39 22.29 -4.69
N SER A 42 -14.55 22.90 -4.91
CA SER A 42 -14.66 24.34 -5.22
C SER A 42 -14.47 25.24 -3.99
N GLY A 43 -14.80 24.73 -2.79
CA GLY A 43 -14.88 25.51 -1.55
C GLY A 43 -13.56 26.04 -0.99
N ARG A 44 -12.41 25.57 -1.50
CA ARG A 44 -11.02 25.90 -1.11
C ARG A 44 -10.67 25.63 0.37
N THR A 45 -11.46 26.13 1.31
CA THR A 45 -11.25 25.99 2.75
C THR A 45 -12.56 25.80 3.50
N PHE A 46 -12.58 24.88 4.45
CA PHE A 46 -13.65 24.75 5.44
C PHE A 46 -13.08 25.00 6.83
N THR A 47 -13.65 25.94 7.58
CA THR A 47 -13.17 26.36 8.89
C THR A 47 -14.16 25.98 9.98
N ILE A 48 -13.66 25.40 11.07
CA ILE A 48 -14.43 25.15 12.28
C ILE A 48 -13.93 26.11 13.35
N ILE A 49 -14.84 26.85 13.99
CA ILE A 49 -14.53 27.77 15.09
C ILE A 49 -15.36 27.33 16.30
N ALA A 50 -14.69 27.02 17.41
CA ALA A 50 -15.32 26.62 18.67
C ALA A 50 -15.15 27.74 19.71
N ASP A 51 -16.07 28.70 19.70
CA ASP A 51 -16.04 29.82 20.62
C ASP A 51 -16.18 29.35 22.06
N ARG A 52 -15.34 29.90 22.94
CA ARG A 52 -15.29 29.58 24.37
C ARG A 52 -14.91 28.14 24.68
N ASN A 53 -14.40 27.35 23.74
CA ASN A 53 -13.91 26.00 24.00
C ASN A 53 -12.80 26.01 25.07
N SER A 54 -12.97 25.18 26.09
CA SER A 54 -12.07 25.03 27.25
C SER A 54 -12.31 23.69 27.94
N PRO A 55 -11.47 23.28 28.90
CA PRO A 55 -11.71 22.07 29.69
C PRO A 55 -13.07 22.05 30.41
N GLN A 56 -13.66 23.21 30.67
CA GLN A 56 -14.99 23.35 31.28
C GLN A 56 -16.09 23.44 30.21
N ASN A 57 -15.84 24.15 29.11
CA ASN A 57 -16.84 24.41 28.08
C ASN A 57 -16.75 23.40 26.94
N ILE A 58 -17.27 22.20 27.19
CA ILE A 58 -17.20 21.08 26.25
C ILE A 58 -18.52 20.82 25.49
N TYR A 59 -19.62 21.49 25.83
CA TYR A 59 -20.93 21.23 25.23
C TYR A 59 -21.32 22.32 24.22
N ILE A 60 -21.83 21.91 23.06
CA ILE A 60 -22.33 22.83 22.04
C ILE A 60 -23.63 23.47 22.54
N GLN A 61 -23.68 24.80 22.48
CA GLN A 61 -24.84 25.61 22.85
C GLN A 61 -25.61 26.08 21.61
N SER A 62 -24.90 26.40 20.53
CA SER A 62 -25.49 26.74 19.24
C SER A 62 -24.45 26.60 18.12
N ALA A 63 -24.93 26.50 16.88
CA ALA A 63 -24.09 26.47 15.70
C ALA A 63 -24.58 27.46 14.64
N THR A 64 -23.66 27.95 13.82
CA THR A 64 -23.95 28.62 12.55
C THR A 64 -23.11 28.01 11.45
N LEU A 65 -23.68 27.90 10.26
CA LEU A 65 -22.97 27.50 9.05
C LEU A 65 -23.04 28.67 8.07
N ASN A 66 -21.89 29.23 7.71
CA ASN A 66 -21.78 30.41 6.84
C ASN A 66 -22.63 31.59 7.34
N GLY A 67 -22.61 31.81 8.66
CA GLY A 67 -23.35 32.88 9.34
C GLY A 67 -24.84 32.61 9.54
N LYS A 68 -25.40 31.56 8.95
CA LYS A 68 -26.82 31.20 9.12
C LYS A 68 -27.00 30.29 10.33
N PRO A 69 -28.07 30.44 11.13
CA PRO A 69 -28.38 29.52 12.21
C PRO A 69 -28.41 28.07 11.73
N TRP A 70 -27.71 27.19 12.45
CA TRP A 70 -27.64 25.77 12.15
C TRP A 70 -28.13 24.98 13.36
N ARG A 71 -29.28 24.32 13.23
CA ARG A 71 -29.90 23.56 14.32
C ARG A 71 -29.60 22.06 14.26
N LYS A 72 -29.25 21.56 13.08
CA LYS A 72 -28.88 20.17 12.85
C LYS A 72 -27.59 19.84 13.60
N SER A 73 -27.57 18.72 14.30
CA SER A 73 -26.36 18.18 14.96
C SER A 73 -25.39 17.51 13.98
N TRP A 74 -25.56 17.78 12.68
CA TRP A 74 -24.80 17.20 11.58
C TRP A 74 -24.73 18.17 10.40
N PHE A 75 -23.81 17.93 9.47
CA PHE A 75 -23.71 18.58 8.17
C PHE A 75 -23.30 17.57 7.10
N THR A 76 -23.38 17.94 5.83
CA THR A 76 -23.07 17.04 4.70
C THR A 76 -21.67 17.28 4.16
N HIS A 77 -21.14 16.32 3.41
CA HIS A 77 -19.91 16.49 2.66
C HIS A 77 -20.05 17.58 1.60
N ALA A 78 -21.24 17.80 1.04
CA ALA A 78 -21.50 18.93 0.16
C ALA A 78 -21.34 20.28 0.87
N ASP A 79 -21.81 20.41 2.12
CA ASP A 79 -21.61 21.60 2.94
C ASP A 79 -20.13 21.87 3.21
N LEU A 80 -19.35 20.81 3.48
CA LEU A 80 -17.89 20.90 3.67
C LEU A 80 -17.17 21.26 2.38
N ALA A 81 -17.48 20.57 1.29
CA ALA A 81 -16.88 20.72 -0.04
C ALA A 81 -17.15 22.10 -0.66
N ALA A 82 -18.31 22.68 -0.37
CA ALA A 82 -18.64 24.07 -0.71
C ALA A 82 -17.79 25.09 0.07
N GLY A 83 -17.12 24.65 1.14
CA GLY A 83 -16.26 25.46 1.97
C GLY A 83 -17.02 26.37 2.94
N GLY A 84 -16.30 27.31 3.54
CA GLY A 84 -16.86 28.31 4.44
C GLY A 84 -16.56 28.06 5.91
N THR A 85 -17.50 28.37 6.80
CA THR A 85 -17.27 28.35 8.26
C THR A 85 -18.43 27.74 9.03
N LEU A 86 -18.15 26.65 9.76
CA LEU A 86 -18.97 26.14 10.85
C LEU A 86 -18.50 26.78 12.16
N ARG A 87 -19.35 27.55 12.81
CA ARG A 87 -19.04 28.22 14.08
C ARG A 87 -19.94 27.70 15.19
N LEU A 88 -19.32 27.12 16.20
CA LEU A 88 -19.94 26.54 17.38
C LEU A 88 -19.72 27.46 18.58
N ARG A 89 -20.76 27.66 19.38
CA ARG A 89 -20.66 28.31 20.69
C ARG A 89 -20.64 27.22 21.77
N MET A 90 -19.55 27.13 22.52
CA MET A 90 -19.38 26.12 23.57
C MET A 90 -19.83 26.64 24.94
N GLY A 91 -20.18 25.72 25.84
CA GLY A 91 -20.62 26.00 27.20
C GLY A 91 -20.44 24.81 28.15
N PRO A 92 -20.63 25.00 29.46
CA PRO A 92 -20.24 24.03 30.48
C PRO A 92 -21.31 22.98 30.80
N LYS A 93 -22.51 23.11 30.24
CA LYS A 93 -23.63 22.18 30.45
C LYS A 93 -24.25 21.77 29.11
N PRO A 94 -24.82 20.57 28.98
CA PRO A 94 -25.55 20.16 27.79
C PRO A 94 -26.67 21.15 27.46
N ASN A 95 -26.81 21.53 26.19
CA ASN A 95 -28.00 22.22 25.71
C ASN A 95 -29.00 21.18 25.18
N LEU A 96 -30.12 21.00 25.89
CA LEU A 96 -31.15 20.02 25.54
C LEU A 96 -32.08 20.48 24.40
N ASN A 97 -31.95 21.73 23.94
CA ASN A 97 -32.81 22.33 22.92
C ASN A 97 -32.18 22.40 21.53
N TRP A 98 -30.85 22.20 21.41
CA TRP A 98 -30.16 22.29 20.13
C TRP A 98 -29.92 20.89 19.57
N GLY A 99 -30.30 20.65 18.32
CA GLY A 99 -30.11 19.36 17.65
C GLY A 99 -30.97 18.22 18.20
N SER A 100 -31.98 18.52 19.02
CA SER A 100 -32.85 17.55 19.69
C SER A 100 -34.19 17.31 18.99
N ASP A 101 -34.59 18.17 18.06
CA ASP A 101 -35.77 17.94 17.21
C ASP A 101 -35.52 16.75 16.27
N LEU A 102 -36.54 15.92 16.02
CA LEU A 102 -36.42 14.73 15.15
C LEU A 102 -35.92 15.07 13.73
N THR A 103 -36.22 16.26 13.23
CA THR A 103 -35.76 16.74 11.92
C THR A 103 -34.32 17.26 11.93
N ASP A 104 -33.75 17.48 13.11
CA ASP A 104 -32.38 17.95 13.31
C ASP A 104 -31.41 16.80 13.64
N CYS A 105 -31.93 15.60 13.94
CA CYS A 105 -31.14 14.37 14.06
C CYS A 105 -30.51 13.99 12.70
N PRO A 106 -29.32 13.35 12.71
CA PRO A 106 -28.74 12.79 11.49
C PRO A 106 -29.69 11.73 10.91
N PRO A 107 -29.77 11.62 9.57
CA PRO A 107 -30.57 10.58 8.93
C PRO A 107 -30.06 9.20 9.34
N SER A 108 -30.96 8.23 9.51
CA SER A 108 -30.62 6.84 9.81
C SER A 108 -29.92 6.11 8.65
N GLY A 109 -29.94 6.70 7.45
CA GLY A 109 -29.28 6.20 6.25
C GLY A 109 -28.70 7.35 5.41
N MET A 110 -28.60 7.14 4.10
CA MET A 110 -28.14 8.18 3.19
C MET A 110 -29.15 9.33 3.13
N PRO A 111 -28.69 10.59 2.96
CA PRO A 111 -29.59 11.71 2.68
C PRO A 111 -30.48 11.41 1.48
N ALA A 112 -31.73 11.89 1.51
CA ALA A 112 -32.64 11.75 0.38
C ALA A 112 -32.03 12.39 -0.89
N GLY A 113 -32.06 11.67 -2.01
CA GLY A 113 -31.49 12.11 -3.28
C GLY A 113 -29.97 11.92 -3.42
N PHE A 114 -29.31 11.21 -2.49
CA PHE A 114 -27.91 10.86 -2.63
C PHE A 114 -27.71 9.88 -3.80
N ASN A 115 -26.98 10.33 -4.83
CA ASN A 115 -26.58 9.51 -5.97
C ASN A 115 -25.10 9.20 -5.86
N TYR A 116 -24.76 7.91 -5.92
CA TYR A 116 -23.38 7.50 -6.10
C TYR A 116 -22.86 8.04 -7.42
N ALA A 117 -21.64 8.57 -7.41
CA ALA A 117 -20.85 8.56 -8.64
C ALA A 117 -20.78 7.10 -9.10
N ALA A 118 -20.93 6.85 -10.40
CA ALA A 118 -20.71 5.52 -10.94
C ALA A 118 -19.36 5.04 -10.42
N LEU A 119 -19.35 3.87 -9.78
CA LEU A 119 -18.09 3.29 -9.33
C LEU A 119 -17.18 3.22 -10.57
N PRO A 120 -15.89 3.59 -10.44
CA PRO A 120 -14.95 3.29 -11.51
C PRO A 120 -15.08 1.80 -11.83
N ALA A 121 -14.88 1.43 -13.09
CA ALA A 121 -14.80 0.02 -13.45
C ALA A 121 -13.84 -0.67 -12.45
N PRO A 122 -14.18 -1.85 -11.91
CA PRO A 122 -13.26 -2.61 -11.07
C PRO A 122 -11.91 -2.67 -11.76
N SER A 123 -10.82 -2.60 -10.99
CA SER A 123 -9.49 -2.83 -11.55
C SER A 123 -9.54 -4.15 -12.32
N THR A 124 -9.29 -4.09 -13.63
CA THR A 124 -9.23 -5.30 -14.43
C THR A 124 -7.99 -6.06 -13.99
N ASN A 125 -8.18 -7.29 -13.48
CA ASN A 125 -7.08 -8.25 -13.31
C ASN A 125 -6.45 -8.48 -14.68
N THR A 126 -5.49 -7.64 -15.03
CA THR A 126 -4.73 -7.74 -16.26
C THR A 126 -3.48 -8.48 -15.87
N PRO A 127 -3.33 -9.76 -16.25
CA PRO A 127 -2.11 -10.50 -15.95
C PRO A 127 -0.92 -9.71 -16.47
N THR A 128 0.16 -9.63 -15.69
CA THR A 128 1.41 -9.03 -16.16
C THR A 128 1.86 -9.77 -17.41
N ILE A 129 1.81 -9.12 -18.56
CA ILE A 129 2.31 -9.68 -19.81
C ILE A 129 3.82 -9.47 -19.82
N TRP A 130 4.56 -10.55 -19.63
CA TRP A 130 6.01 -10.52 -19.72
C TRP A 130 6.44 -10.37 -21.18
N SER A 131 7.28 -9.36 -21.45
CA SER A 131 7.92 -9.16 -22.76
C SER A 131 9.43 -9.06 -22.57
N LEU A 132 10.19 -9.54 -23.55
CA LEU A 132 11.64 -9.52 -23.49
C LEU A 132 12.18 -8.08 -23.66
N PRO A 133 13.23 -7.70 -22.92
CA PRO A 133 13.81 -8.41 -21.78
C PRO A 133 12.86 -8.42 -20.57
N ILE A 134 12.65 -9.60 -20.00
CA ILE A 134 11.83 -9.77 -18.80
C ILE A 134 12.66 -9.32 -17.61
N ARG A 135 12.08 -8.47 -16.76
CA ARG A 135 12.69 -8.01 -15.50
C ARG A 135 11.65 -8.00 -14.41
N LEU A 136 11.84 -8.83 -13.40
CA LEU A 136 10.92 -9.04 -12.29
C LEU A 136 11.59 -8.57 -11.00
N VAL A 137 10.92 -7.70 -10.24
CA VAL A 137 11.23 -7.42 -8.83
C VAL A 137 10.31 -8.26 -7.96
N ALA A 138 10.88 -9.09 -7.11
CA ALA A 138 10.14 -10.06 -6.31
C ALA A 138 9.67 -9.41 -5.01
N GLY A 139 8.38 -9.55 -4.70
CA GLY A 139 7.79 -9.08 -3.45
C GLY A 139 7.63 -7.56 -3.30
N SER A 140 7.80 -6.80 -4.38
CA SER A 140 7.47 -5.37 -4.42
C SER A 140 6.07 -5.18 -5.00
N ASP A 141 5.30 -4.25 -4.44
CA ASP A 141 4.02 -3.80 -5.01
C ASP A 141 4.22 -2.82 -6.17
N ASP A 142 5.37 -2.13 -6.20
CA ASP A 142 5.70 -1.08 -7.16
C ASP A 142 6.85 -1.49 -8.10
N PRO A 143 6.86 -1.02 -9.35
CA PRO A 143 8.01 -1.17 -10.24
C PRO A 143 9.26 -0.50 -9.68
N VAL A 144 10.42 -1.12 -9.89
CA VAL A 144 11.73 -0.54 -9.56
C VAL A 144 12.52 -0.31 -10.85
N GLY A 145 12.51 0.93 -11.34
CA GLY A 145 13.04 1.24 -12.66
C GLY A 145 12.29 0.45 -13.73
N ASN A 146 13.02 -0.40 -14.48
CA ASN A 146 12.45 -1.25 -15.51
C ASN A 146 12.06 -2.66 -15.02
N PHE A 147 12.11 -2.92 -13.71
CA PHE A 147 11.66 -4.17 -13.12
C PHE A 147 10.19 -4.08 -12.77
N LEU A 148 9.39 -5.01 -13.27
CA LEU A 148 7.96 -5.08 -12.99
C LEU A 148 7.68 -5.96 -11.76
N PRO A 149 6.68 -5.62 -10.94
CA PRO A 149 6.31 -6.39 -9.77
C PRO A 149 5.68 -7.74 -10.13
N ASP A 150 5.78 -8.69 -9.20
CA ASP A 150 5.26 -10.05 -9.32
C ASP A 150 3.81 -10.19 -8.84
N LEU A 151 2.96 -9.21 -9.16
CA LEU A 151 1.60 -9.02 -8.61
C LEU A 151 0.65 -10.22 -8.73
N ASN A 152 0.88 -11.13 -9.68
CA ASN A 152 0.05 -12.31 -9.90
C ASN A 152 0.63 -13.60 -9.29
N MET A 153 1.74 -13.51 -8.56
CA MET A 153 2.40 -14.65 -7.94
C MET A 153 1.71 -15.04 -6.63
N MET A 154 1.08 -16.22 -6.66
CA MET A 154 0.28 -16.74 -5.54
C MET A 154 1.07 -17.66 -4.59
N GLN A 155 2.26 -18.11 -4.99
CA GLN A 155 3.12 -18.95 -4.15
C GLN A 155 4.11 -18.10 -3.38
N GLY A 156 4.55 -18.59 -2.22
CA GLY A 156 5.44 -17.85 -1.32
C GLY A 156 4.77 -16.64 -0.65
N GLN A 157 5.54 -15.96 0.18
CA GLN A 157 5.20 -14.72 0.86
C GLN A 157 6.17 -13.61 0.45
N THR A 158 5.83 -12.38 0.78
CA THR A 158 6.64 -11.21 0.44
C THR A 158 7.14 -10.54 1.71
N ASN A 159 8.37 -10.03 1.68
CA ASN A 159 8.93 -9.22 2.75
C ASN A 159 9.77 -8.10 2.16
N ALA A 160 9.94 -7.01 2.89
CA ALA A 160 10.73 -5.87 2.45
C ALA A 160 11.35 -5.14 3.64
N ALA A 161 12.51 -4.53 3.41
CA ALA A 161 13.22 -3.76 4.42
C ALA A 161 13.78 -2.47 3.82
N ASP A 162 13.66 -1.37 4.56
CA ASP A 162 14.28 -0.10 4.22
C ASP A 162 15.76 -0.11 4.62
N VAL A 163 16.57 -0.84 3.85
CA VAL A 163 18.01 -1.05 4.07
C VAL A 163 18.84 -0.56 2.89
N ASN A 164 20.02 -0.04 3.18
CA ASN A 164 20.97 0.36 2.13
C ASN A 164 21.68 -0.87 1.58
N VAL A 165 21.29 -1.32 0.39
CA VAL A 165 21.93 -2.46 -0.29
C VAL A 165 23.11 -1.99 -1.15
N ASP A 166 24.28 -2.57 -0.92
CA ASP A 166 25.46 -2.42 -1.79
C ASP A 166 25.22 -3.11 -3.14
N THR A 167 25.15 -2.31 -4.20
CA THR A 167 24.91 -2.74 -5.59
C THR A 167 26.16 -2.63 -6.48
N THR A 168 27.35 -2.63 -5.88
CA THR A 168 28.62 -2.57 -6.63
C THR A 168 28.96 -3.86 -7.40
N ALA A 169 28.26 -4.96 -7.13
CA ALA A 169 28.42 -6.21 -7.86
C ALA A 169 28.14 -6.04 -9.36
N ALA A 170 28.97 -6.67 -10.20
CA ALA A 170 28.79 -6.62 -11.65
C ALA A 170 27.41 -7.19 -12.06
N GLY A 171 26.68 -6.45 -12.89
CA GLY A 171 25.34 -6.84 -13.32
C GLY A 171 24.25 -6.67 -12.26
N ALA A 172 24.51 -5.97 -11.16
CA ALA A 172 23.50 -5.68 -10.15
C ALA A 172 22.35 -4.82 -10.71
N ALA A 173 21.15 -5.10 -10.22
CA ALA A 173 19.96 -4.30 -10.49
C ALA A 173 19.96 -3.01 -9.64
N PRO A 174 19.02 -2.07 -9.86
CA PRO A 174 18.84 -0.94 -8.95
C PRO A 174 18.61 -1.40 -7.50
N ALA A 175 19.08 -0.63 -6.52
CA ALA A 175 19.03 -1.01 -5.10
C ALA A 175 17.63 -1.43 -4.62
N GLY A 176 16.57 -0.77 -5.10
CA GLY A 176 15.19 -1.11 -4.75
C GLY A 176 14.78 -2.55 -5.10
N VAL A 177 15.42 -3.20 -6.07
CA VAL A 177 15.14 -4.62 -6.41
C VAL A 177 15.58 -5.54 -5.28
N TYR A 178 16.61 -5.14 -4.52
CA TYR A 178 17.17 -5.92 -3.42
C TYR A 178 16.57 -5.56 -2.05
N GLN A 179 15.70 -4.56 -1.98
CA GLN A 179 15.01 -4.14 -0.75
C GLN A 179 13.71 -4.90 -0.52
N SER A 180 13.28 -5.71 -1.48
CA SER A 180 12.16 -6.64 -1.35
C SER A 180 12.58 -8.06 -1.73
N GLU A 181 11.78 -9.02 -1.29
CA GLU A 181 11.95 -10.42 -1.64
C GLU A 181 10.62 -11.16 -1.68
N ARG A 182 10.60 -12.22 -2.49
CA ARG A 182 9.67 -13.33 -2.31
C ARG A 182 10.39 -14.47 -1.63
N TYR A 183 9.77 -15.05 -0.62
CA TYR A 183 10.32 -16.17 0.15
C TYR A 183 9.29 -17.28 0.37
N GLY A 184 9.78 -18.47 0.71
CA GLY A 184 8.97 -19.64 1.05
C GLY A 184 9.78 -20.94 0.93
N SER A 185 9.20 -22.07 1.34
CA SER A 185 9.89 -23.37 1.30
C SER A 185 10.01 -23.96 -0.11
N ASP A 186 9.06 -23.66 -1.02
CA ASP A 186 9.05 -24.10 -2.41
C ASP A 186 8.13 -23.21 -3.24
N PHE A 187 8.68 -22.50 -4.24
CA PHE A 187 7.90 -21.68 -5.16
C PHE A 187 8.55 -21.59 -6.53
N SER A 188 7.74 -21.34 -7.57
CA SER A 188 8.22 -21.31 -8.95
C SER A 188 7.69 -20.13 -9.74
N TYR A 189 8.54 -19.52 -10.56
CA TYR A 189 8.16 -18.59 -11.61
C TYR A 189 8.19 -19.28 -12.97
N THR A 190 7.18 -19.02 -13.80
CA THR A 190 7.08 -19.52 -15.17
C THR A 190 6.97 -18.35 -16.13
N PHE A 191 7.95 -18.23 -17.02
CA PHE A 191 8.03 -17.14 -17.99
C PHE A 191 7.84 -17.66 -19.42
N PRO A 192 6.77 -17.29 -20.12
CA PRO A 192 6.61 -17.62 -21.52
C PRO A 192 7.61 -16.82 -22.37
N VAL A 193 8.32 -17.51 -23.26
CA VAL A 193 9.34 -16.95 -24.15
C VAL A 193 9.31 -17.64 -25.53
N PRO A 194 9.82 -17.00 -26.61
CA PRO A 194 9.92 -17.65 -27.92
C PRO A 194 10.70 -18.99 -27.87
N ARG A 195 10.05 -20.07 -28.35
CA ARG A 195 10.51 -21.48 -28.24
C ARG A 195 11.89 -21.78 -28.82
N HIS A 196 12.31 -21.06 -29.85
CA HIS A 196 13.58 -21.31 -30.55
C HIS A 196 14.69 -20.34 -30.15
N GLY A 197 14.48 -19.55 -29.09
CA GLY A 197 15.49 -18.62 -28.57
C GLY A 197 16.48 -19.30 -27.61
N ARG A 198 17.60 -18.61 -27.39
CA ARG A 198 18.51 -18.85 -26.26
C ARG A 198 18.49 -17.63 -25.38
N TYR A 199 18.55 -17.85 -24.07
CA TYR A 199 18.39 -16.79 -23.09
C TYR A 199 19.50 -16.80 -22.06
N ASN A 200 19.87 -15.62 -21.60
CA ASN A 200 20.58 -15.46 -20.34
C ASN A 200 19.54 -15.27 -19.23
N VAL A 201 19.52 -16.17 -18.26
CA VAL A 201 18.71 -16.04 -17.04
C VAL A 201 19.61 -15.51 -15.94
N ARG A 202 19.29 -14.33 -15.42
CA ARG A 202 20.01 -13.71 -14.31
C ARG A 202 19.13 -13.69 -13.08
N LEU A 203 19.68 -14.16 -11.97
CA LEU A 203 19.00 -14.19 -10.67
C LEU A 203 19.67 -13.20 -9.73
N HIS A 204 18.84 -12.44 -9.00
CA HIS A 204 19.26 -11.39 -8.08
C HIS A 204 18.85 -11.77 -6.65
N PHE A 205 19.81 -11.70 -5.73
CA PHE A 205 19.63 -11.98 -4.31
C PHE A 205 20.31 -10.90 -3.46
N ALA A 206 19.82 -10.68 -2.24
CA ALA A 206 20.53 -9.97 -1.18
C ALA A 206 20.02 -10.47 0.17
N GLU A 207 20.89 -10.84 1.11
CA GLU A 207 20.42 -11.18 2.45
C GLU A 207 20.11 -9.89 3.21
N ILE A 208 18.83 -9.68 3.54
CA ILE A 208 18.34 -8.43 4.17
C ILE A 208 17.64 -8.68 5.53
N PHE A 209 17.53 -9.94 5.98
CA PHE A 209 16.83 -10.29 7.21
C PHE A 209 17.64 -11.16 8.17
N GLU A 210 18.42 -12.12 7.68
CA GLU A 210 19.25 -12.96 8.55
C GLU A 210 20.41 -12.15 9.13
N ASP A 211 20.89 -12.58 10.29
CA ASP A 211 22.00 -11.97 11.04
C ASP A 211 23.26 -12.84 11.06
N ALA A 212 23.19 -14.07 10.54
CA ALA A 212 24.31 -15.00 10.42
C ALA A 212 24.29 -15.79 9.09
N PRO A 213 25.46 -16.08 8.48
CA PRO A 213 25.54 -17.07 7.41
C PRO A 213 25.07 -18.46 7.87
N GLY A 214 24.61 -19.28 6.94
CA GLY A 214 24.18 -20.65 7.16
C GLY A 214 22.75 -20.82 7.67
N GLN A 215 22.03 -19.72 7.97
CA GLN A 215 20.62 -19.78 8.42
C GLN A 215 19.68 -20.11 7.28
N ARG A 216 19.94 -19.56 6.09
CA ARG A 216 19.15 -19.79 4.88
C ARG A 216 20.02 -20.43 3.80
N LEU A 217 19.69 -21.67 3.50
CA LEU A 217 20.27 -22.44 2.40
C LEU A 217 19.19 -22.73 1.38
N GLU A 218 19.46 -22.47 0.10
CA GLU A 218 18.46 -22.64 -0.96
C GLU A 218 19.00 -23.41 -2.16
N ASN A 219 18.09 -24.07 -2.87
CA ASN A 219 18.35 -24.69 -4.15
C ASN A 219 17.57 -23.93 -5.22
N VAL A 220 18.18 -23.77 -6.39
CA VAL A 220 17.52 -23.20 -7.57
C VAL A 220 17.62 -24.17 -8.73
N GLN A 221 16.51 -24.36 -9.41
CA GLN A 221 16.41 -25.13 -10.65
C GLN A 221 15.90 -24.25 -11.77
N ILE A 222 16.46 -24.41 -12.97
CA ILE A 222 15.96 -23.83 -14.21
C ILE A 222 15.52 -24.98 -15.12
N ASN A 223 14.25 -25.00 -15.52
CA ASN A 223 13.64 -26.08 -16.31
C ASN A 223 13.87 -27.48 -15.70
N GLY A 224 13.79 -27.55 -14.36
CA GLY A 224 14.02 -28.78 -13.59
C GLY A 224 15.49 -29.20 -13.45
N GLN A 225 16.44 -28.47 -14.06
CA GLN A 225 17.87 -28.72 -13.90
C GLN A 225 18.44 -27.90 -12.73
N PRO A 226 19.16 -28.50 -11.77
CA PRO A 226 19.74 -27.76 -10.67
C PRO A 226 20.85 -26.82 -11.16
N VAL A 227 20.76 -25.55 -10.78
CA VAL A 227 21.75 -24.51 -11.11
C VAL A 227 22.43 -23.92 -9.88
N LEU A 228 21.78 -23.99 -8.71
CA LEU A 228 22.35 -23.68 -7.40
C LEU A 228 21.92 -24.75 -6.41
N THR A 229 22.84 -25.20 -5.56
CA THR A 229 22.60 -26.23 -4.54
C THR A 229 23.18 -25.80 -3.20
N ASN A 230 22.39 -25.87 -2.13
CA ASN A 230 22.73 -25.40 -0.78
C ASN A 230 23.36 -23.99 -0.80
N PHE A 231 22.82 -23.12 -1.64
CA PHE A 231 23.32 -21.78 -1.86
C PHE A 231 22.99 -20.90 -0.66
N ASP A 232 24.02 -20.17 -0.19
CA ASP A 232 23.94 -19.26 0.93
C ASP A 232 24.30 -17.86 0.45
N VAL A 233 23.29 -16.98 0.39
CA VAL A 233 23.45 -15.59 -0.05
C VAL A 233 24.35 -14.83 0.93
N ALA A 234 24.15 -15.03 2.23
CA ALA A 234 24.89 -14.36 3.30
C ALA A 234 26.36 -14.80 3.34
N ALA A 235 26.65 -16.09 3.18
CA ALA A 235 28.03 -16.57 3.07
C ALA A 235 28.73 -16.09 1.79
N THR A 236 27.97 -15.81 0.72
CA THR A 236 28.52 -15.38 -0.57
C THR A 236 28.99 -13.92 -0.57
N ALA A 237 28.21 -12.99 -0.02
CA ALA A 237 28.55 -11.56 -0.06
C ALA A 237 28.41 -10.81 1.28
N GLY A 238 27.79 -11.45 2.29
CA GLY A 238 27.34 -10.80 3.51
C GLY A 238 25.97 -10.15 3.36
N PHE A 239 25.57 -9.45 4.42
CA PHE A 239 24.27 -8.80 4.54
C PHE A 239 24.19 -7.48 3.77
N ASN A 240 23.01 -7.17 3.25
CA ASN A 240 22.72 -5.95 2.49
C ASN A 240 23.66 -5.75 1.31
N LYS A 241 24.03 -6.83 0.60
CA LYS A 241 24.83 -6.77 -0.63
C LYS A 241 24.18 -7.57 -1.74
N ALA A 242 24.20 -7.00 -2.93
CA ALA A 242 23.72 -7.65 -4.14
C ALA A 242 24.58 -8.85 -4.50
N VAL A 243 23.93 -10.00 -4.71
CA VAL A 243 24.49 -11.19 -5.32
C VAL A 243 23.77 -11.44 -6.64
N VAL A 244 24.56 -11.63 -7.70
CA VAL A 244 24.07 -11.84 -9.07
C VAL A 244 24.58 -13.18 -9.56
N LYS A 245 23.68 -14.01 -10.11
CA LYS A 245 24.02 -15.30 -10.73
C LYS A 245 23.49 -15.33 -12.16
N ASP A 246 24.40 -15.43 -13.12
CA ASP A 246 24.11 -15.49 -14.55
C ASP A 246 24.16 -16.95 -15.05
N PHE A 247 23.12 -17.35 -15.76
CA PHE A 247 23.01 -18.67 -16.39
C PHE A 247 22.78 -18.47 -17.90
N PRO A 248 23.83 -18.56 -18.72
CA PRO A 248 23.72 -18.39 -20.16
C PRO A 248 23.18 -19.64 -20.84
N ASP A 249 22.75 -19.48 -22.10
CA ASP A 249 22.34 -20.57 -23.01
C ASP A 249 21.14 -21.41 -22.55
N ILE A 250 20.26 -20.82 -21.73
CA ILE A 250 19.00 -21.47 -21.35
C ILE A 250 18.07 -21.51 -22.55
N THR A 251 17.62 -22.72 -22.91
CA THR A 251 16.58 -22.94 -23.91
C THR A 251 15.23 -23.15 -23.23
N PRO A 252 14.12 -22.65 -23.78
CA PRO A 252 12.79 -22.89 -23.24
C PRO A 252 12.44 -24.39 -23.22
N ASP A 253 11.50 -24.76 -22.35
CA ASP A 253 10.88 -26.08 -22.36
C ASP A 253 10.03 -26.33 -23.62
N ALA A 254 9.44 -27.53 -23.73
CA ALA A 254 8.60 -27.91 -24.87
C ALA A 254 7.36 -27.03 -25.06
N GLN A 255 6.90 -26.35 -24.00
CA GLN A 255 5.76 -25.45 -24.02
C GLN A 255 6.18 -24.02 -24.41
N GLY A 256 7.47 -23.70 -24.36
CA GLY A 256 7.99 -22.35 -24.61
C GLY A 256 8.12 -21.53 -23.35
N ASN A 257 8.41 -22.17 -22.22
CA ASN A 257 8.62 -21.47 -20.95
C ASN A 257 10.05 -21.63 -20.44
N ILE A 258 10.47 -20.66 -19.64
CA ILE A 258 11.57 -20.82 -18.69
C ILE A 258 10.95 -20.87 -17.30
N VAL A 259 11.17 -21.98 -16.58
CA VAL A 259 10.68 -22.20 -15.23
C VAL A 259 11.85 -22.07 -14.25
N VAL A 260 11.76 -21.10 -13.35
CA VAL A 260 12.73 -20.90 -12.25
C VAL A 260 12.06 -21.35 -10.96
N ARG A 261 12.51 -22.47 -10.40
CA ARG A 261 12.03 -23.00 -9.12
C ARG A 261 13.05 -22.76 -8.03
N ILE A 262 12.60 -22.21 -6.91
CA ILE A 262 13.40 -21.88 -5.74
C ILE A 262 12.84 -22.66 -4.56
N THR A 263 13.70 -23.40 -3.84
CA THR A 263 13.29 -24.24 -2.71
C THR A 263 14.27 -24.13 -1.56
N ALA A 264 13.78 -24.19 -0.33
CA ALA A 264 14.64 -24.37 0.84
C ALA A 264 15.45 -25.66 0.69
N ALA A 265 16.74 -25.61 1.00
CA ALA A 265 17.56 -26.80 1.05
C ALA A 265 17.09 -27.71 2.21
N PRO A 266 17.20 -29.04 2.08
CA PRO A 266 16.74 -29.98 3.11
C PRO A 266 17.30 -29.73 4.51
N ASN A 267 18.49 -29.14 4.61
CA ASN A 267 19.17 -28.85 5.87
C ASN A 267 19.21 -27.34 6.20
N SER A 268 18.38 -26.52 5.54
CA SER A 268 18.26 -25.09 5.80
C SER A 268 17.57 -24.84 7.16
N PRO A 269 18.23 -24.22 8.15
CA PRO A 269 17.62 -23.94 9.45
C PRO A 269 16.31 -23.14 9.38
N ASP A 270 16.27 -22.10 8.55
CA ASP A 270 15.09 -21.25 8.32
C ASP A 270 13.98 -21.97 7.53
N GLN A 271 14.30 -23.06 6.83
CA GLN A 271 13.34 -23.80 5.98
C GLN A 271 12.67 -22.95 4.88
N ASN A 272 13.23 -21.76 4.63
CA ASN A 272 12.84 -20.87 3.54
C ASN A 272 13.96 -20.75 2.52
N ALA A 273 13.57 -20.36 1.32
CA ALA A 273 14.42 -19.83 0.27
C ALA A 273 13.84 -18.50 -0.19
N LYS A 274 14.64 -17.68 -0.87
CA LYS A 274 14.29 -16.31 -1.24
C LYS A 274 14.80 -15.93 -2.62
N ILE A 275 14.19 -14.92 -3.21
CA ILE A 275 14.74 -14.24 -4.38
C ILE A 275 14.32 -12.77 -4.38
N SER A 276 15.20 -11.90 -4.86
CA SER A 276 14.96 -10.45 -4.93
C SER A 276 14.55 -10.01 -6.34
N GLY A 277 15.07 -10.65 -7.39
CA GLY A 277 14.66 -10.37 -8.75
C GLY A 277 15.15 -11.38 -9.79
N ILE A 278 14.57 -11.32 -10.98
CA ILE A 278 14.88 -12.20 -12.11
C ILE A 278 14.96 -11.34 -13.39
N GLU A 279 15.99 -11.55 -14.20
CA GLU A 279 16.02 -11.07 -15.59
C GLU A 279 16.09 -12.24 -16.57
N ILE A 280 15.37 -12.15 -17.68
CA ILE A 280 15.50 -13.05 -18.84
C ILE A 280 15.71 -12.20 -20.08
N MET A 281 16.86 -12.38 -20.70
CA MET A 281 17.29 -11.61 -21.87
C MET A 281 17.58 -12.55 -23.02
N ALA A 282 17.10 -12.21 -24.22
CA ALA A 282 17.48 -12.94 -25.43
C ALA A 282 18.99 -12.79 -25.66
N ARG A 283 19.62 -13.87 -26.10
CA ARG A 283 21.03 -13.91 -26.48
C ARG A 283 21.22 -13.84 -27.98
#